data_AF-A0A2T8F4C2-F1
#
_entry.id   AF-A0A2T8F4C2-F1
#
_cell.length_a   1.000
_cell.length_b   1.000
_cell.length_c   1.000
_cell.angle_alpha   90.00
_cell.angle_beta   90.00
_cell.angle_gamma   90.00
#
_symmetry.space_group_name_H-M   'P 1'
#
loop_
_entity.id
_entity.type
_entity.pdbx_description
1 polymer ?
#
loop_
_entity_poly.entity_id
_entity_poly.type
_entity_poly.pdbx_seq_one_letter_code
_entity_poly.pdbx_strand_id
1 'polypeptide(L)'
;MIFQRGNPMDYERWAADAGMETWDFRHCLPYFKRMESRHLEDGSPAGDDWRGGEGPLHLERGRCDNPLFGAFFEAAQQAGYPLT
;
A
#
# COMPACT_ATOMS: atom_id res chain seq x y z
N MET A 1 9.75 -9.55 -0.56
CA MET A 1 9.29 -8.98 0.74
C MET A 1 7.95 -8.30 0.49
N ILE A 2 6.98 -8.41 1.39
CA ILE A 2 5.67 -7.75 1.24
C ILE A 2 5.68 -6.47 2.06
N PHE A 3 5.24 -5.37 1.47
CA PHE A 3 5.00 -4.11 2.15
C PHE A 3 3.53 -3.72 1.99
N GLN A 4 2.84 -3.52 3.11
CA GLN A 4 1.45 -3.09 3.14
C GLN A 4 1.23 -2.14 4.30
N ARG A 5 0.41 -1.11 4.08
CA ARG A 5 -0.14 -0.26 5.15
C ARG A 5 -1.50 -0.82 5.58
N GLY A 6 -1.87 -0.64 6.84
CA GLY A 6 -3.22 -1.00 7.31
C GLY A 6 -4.35 -0.28 6.55
N ASN A 7 -5.58 -0.78 6.66
CA ASN A 7 -6.75 -0.12 6.11
C ASN A 7 -7.00 1.19 6.88
N PRO A 8 -7.36 2.32 6.22
CA PRO A 8 -7.71 3.56 6.92
C PRO A 8 -8.69 3.36 8.09
N MET A 9 -9.70 2.49 7.93
CA MET A 9 -10.70 2.20 8.97
C MET A 9 -10.12 1.51 10.21
N ASP A 10 -8.96 0.85 10.10
CA ASP A 10 -8.28 0.28 11.28
C ASP A 10 -7.76 1.40 12.18
N TYR A 11 -7.27 2.50 11.59
CA TYR A 11 -6.79 3.68 12.31
C TYR A 11 -7.93 4.51 12.86
N GLU A 12 -9.03 4.68 12.10
CA GLU A 12 -10.25 5.32 12.60
C GLU A 12 -10.80 4.59 13.82
N ARG A 13 -10.74 3.25 13.82
CA ARG A 13 -11.12 2.43 14.97
C ARG A 13 -10.22 2.72 16.18
N TRP A 14 -8.91 2.91 15.99
CA TRP A 14 -8.01 3.27 17.11
C TRP A 14 -8.31 4.66 17.65
N ALA A 15 -8.59 5.63 16.78
CA ALA A 15 -8.89 7.00 17.18
C ALA A 15 -10.21 7.15 17.97
N ALA A 16 -11.08 6.13 17.93
CA ALA A 16 -12.30 6.10 18.73
C ALA A 16 -12.05 5.88 20.23
N ASP A 17 -10.89 5.36 20.61
CA ASP A 17 -10.54 5.13 22.02
C ASP A 17 -10.01 6.42 22.67
N ALA A 18 -10.43 6.68 23.91
CA ALA A 18 -10.04 7.88 24.64
C ALA A 18 -8.52 7.98 24.83
N GLY A 19 -7.94 9.13 24.48
CA GLY A 19 -6.49 9.37 24.50
C GLY A 19 -5.76 8.91 23.24
N MET A 20 -6.46 8.36 22.24
CA MET A 20 -5.90 7.93 20.96
C MET A 20 -6.40 8.77 19.79
N GLU A 21 -7.02 9.92 20.02
CA GLU A 21 -7.75 10.70 19.01
C GLU A 21 -6.89 11.11 17.81
N THR A 22 -5.57 11.17 17.95
CA THR A 22 -4.63 11.49 16.86
C THR A 22 -3.99 10.26 16.20
N TRP A 23 -4.56 9.07 16.40
CA TRP A 23 -4.12 7.83 15.74
C TRP A 23 -4.96 7.49 14.50
N ASP A 24 -5.84 8.39 14.04
CA ASP A 24 -6.58 8.22 12.79
C ASP A 24 -5.66 8.26 11.57
N PHE A 25 -6.19 7.83 10.42
CA PHE A 25 -5.38 7.67 9.22
C PHE A 25 -4.77 8.99 8.74
N ARG A 26 -5.51 10.10 8.87
CA ARG A 26 -5.04 11.42 8.43
C ARG A 26 -3.86 11.89 9.26
N HIS A 27 -3.86 11.66 10.58
CA HIS A 27 -2.72 11.97 11.44
C HIS A 27 -1.54 11.02 11.21
N CYS A 28 -1.77 9.75 10.89
CA CYS A 28 -0.70 8.80 10.58
C CYS A 28 -0.08 9.00 9.19
N LEU A 29 -0.83 9.50 8.21
CA LEU A 29 -0.41 9.59 6.80
C LEU A 29 0.95 10.31 6.58
N PRO A 30 1.24 11.46 7.22
CA PRO A 30 2.55 12.12 7.08
C PRO A 30 3.72 11.21 7.48
N TYR A 31 3.55 10.36 8.50
CA TYR A 31 4.58 9.42 8.94
C TYR A 31 4.77 8.29 7.93
N PHE A 32 3.68 7.77 7.36
CA PHE A 32 3.77 6.79 6.29
C PHE A 32 4.42 7.34 5.02
N LYS A 33 4.20 8.61 4.70
CA LYS A 33 4.90 9.26 3.58
C LYS A 33 6.37 9.48 3.90
N ARG A 34 6.72 9.85 5.13
CA ARG A 34 8.11 10.07 5.54
C ARG A 34 8.95 8.79 5.59
N MET A 35 8.34 7.64 5.90
CA MET A 35 9.10 6.39 6.03
C MET A 35 9.47 5.74 4.69
N GLU A 36 8.78 6.06 3.60
CA GLU A 36 8.93 5.34 2.32
C GLU A 36 9.35 6.21 1.13
N SER A 37 9.93 5.54 0.14
CA SER A 37 10.15 6.03 -1.21
C SER A 37 9.55 5.02 -2.20
N ARG A 38 8.38 5.31 -2.74
CA ARG A 38 7.77 4.49 -3.80
C ARG A 38 8.46 4.77 -5.13
N HIS A 39 8.80 3.72 -5.86
CA HIS A 39 9.34 3.78 -7.22
C HIS A 39 8.31 3.29 -8.23
N LEU A 40 8.34 3.88 -9.43
CA LEU A 40 7.64 3.36 -10.61
C LEU A 40 8.42 2.19 -11.23
N GLU A 41 7.85 1.58 -12.26
CA GLU A 41 8.47 0.44 -12.96
C GLU A 41 9.79 0.81 -13.65
N ASP A 42 9.95 2.08 -14.05
CA ASP A 42 11.21 2.62 -14.60
C ASP A 42 12.24 2.99 -13.52
N GLY A 43 11.94 2.74 -12.24
CA GLY A 43 12.79 3.05 -11.10
C GLY A 43 12.78 4.51 -10.66
N SER A 44 11.94 5.37 -11.26
CA SER A 44 11.82 6.76 -10.84
C SER A 44 11.03 6.89 -9.53
N PRO A 45 11.43 7.77 -8.59
CA PRO A 45 10.65 8.06 -7.39
C PRO A 45 9.28 8.66 -7.74
N ALA A 46 8.22 8.20 -7.08
CA ALA A 46 6.86 8.67 -7.30
C ALA A 46 6.09 8.82 -5.97
N GLY A 47 6.34 9.92 -5.27
CA GLY A 47 5.45 10.41 -4.24
C GLY A 47 4.14 10.95 -4.83
N ASP A 48 3.04 10.85 -4.09
CA ASP A 48 1.76 11.46 -4.43
C ASP A 48 1.02 11.91 -3.15
N ASP A 49 -0.27 12.20 -3.25
CA ASP A 49 -1.09 12.59 -2.09
C ASP A 49 -1.02 11.57 -0.95
N TRP A 50 -0.83 10.29 -1.27
CA TRP A 50 -0.85 9.16 -0.35
C TRP A 50 0.53 8.52 -0.10
N ARG A 51 1.44 8.53 -1.08
CA ARG A 51 2.72 7.81 -1.04
C ARG A 51 3.92 8.75 -0.85
N GLY A 52 4.96 8.23 -0.19
CA GLY A 52 6.23 8.93 0.02
C GLY A 52 7.19 8.75 -1.15
N GLY A 53 8.13 9.68 -1.31
CA GLY A 53 9.16 9.64 -2.37
C GLY A 53 10.59 9.88 -1.89
N GLU A 54 10.78 10.17 -0.59
CA GLU A 54 12.07 10.60 -0.02
C GLU A 54 12.44 9.84 1.26
N GLY A 55 11.61 8.88 1.68
CA GLY A 55 11.86 8.08 2.87
C GLY A 55 12.90 6.98 2.65
N PRO A 56 13.49 6.43 3.73
CA PRO A 56 14.58 5.46 3.65
C PRO A 56 14.14 4.08 3.15
N LEU A 57 12.84 3.74 3.19
CA LEU A 57 12.33 2.46 2.71
C LEU A 57 11.97 2.55 1.23
N HIS A 58 12.82 1.99 0.37
CA HIS A 58 12.57 1.92 -1.07
C HIS A 58 11.57 0.81 -1.39
N LEU A 59 10.49 1.17 -2.08
CA LEU A 59 9.39 0.28 -2.43
C LEU A 59 9.24 0.20 -3.94
N GLU A 60 9.24 -1.00 -4.47
CA GLU A 60 9.03 -1.27 -5.89
C GLU A 60 7.89 -2.26 -6.09
N ARG A 61 7.28 -2.25 -7.27
CA ARG A 61 6.38 -3.34 -7.68
C ARG A 61 7.25 -4.54 -8.08
N GLY A 62 6.99 -5.69 -7.47
CA GLY A 62 7.65 -6.93 -7.86
C GLY A 62 7.28 -7.30 -9.30
N ARG A 63 8.24 -7.89 -10.02
CA ARG A 63 8.00 -8.37 -11.39
C ARG A 63 7.01 -9.55 -11.37
N CYS A 64 6.02 -9.50 -12.25
CA CYS A 64 4.98 -10.52 -12.36
C CYS A 64 5.33 -11.59 -13.41
N ASP A 65 6.57 -12.07 -13.42
CA ASP A 65 7.08 -12.96 -14.49
C ASP A 65 6.76 -14.45 -14.26
N ASN A 66 6.29 -14.82 -13.06
CA ASN A 66 6.01 -16.21 -12.73
C ASN A 66 4.68 -16.67 -13.38
N PRO A 67 4.63 -17.83 -14.07
CA PRO A 67 3.40 -18.34 -14.69
C PRO A 67 2.22 -18.50 -13.70
N LEU A 68 2.49 -18.62 -12.40
CA LEU A 68 1.46 -18.69 -11.37
C LEU A 68 0.60 -17.41 -11.29
N PHE A 69 1.11 -16.24 -11.70
CA PHE A 69 0.30 -15.03 -11.73
C PHE A 69 -0.85 -15.16 -12.74
N GLY A 70 -0.57 -15.65 -13.94
CA GLY A 70 -1.59 -15.92 -14.97
C GLY A 70 -2.61 -16.94 -14.50
N ALA A 71 -2.15 -18.07 -13.96
CA ALA A 71 -3.04 -19.11 -13.41
C ALA A 71 -3.93 -18.58 -12.27
N PHE A 72 -3.39 -17.71 -11.41
CA PHE A 72 -4.17 -17.08 -10.34
C PHE A 72 -5.24 -16.12 -10.88
N PHE A 73 -4.93 -15.32 -11.89
CA PHE A 73 -5.90 -14.43 -12.54
C PHE A 73 -7.01 -15.21 -13.24
N GLU A 74 -6.69 -16.29 -13.96
CA GLU A 74 -7.68 -17.18 -14.57
C GLU A 74 -8.60 -17.80 -13.52
N ALA A 75 -8.04 -18.28 -12.41
CA ALA A 75 -8.82 -18.84 -11.31
C ALA A 75 -9.77 -17.81 -10.67
N ALA A 76 -9.33 -16.55 -10.52
CA ALA A 76 -10.18 -15.47 -10.02
C ALA A 76 -11.40 -15.23 -10.94
N GLN A 77 -11.19 -15.24 -12.26
CA GLN A 77 -12.26 -15.11 -13.24
C GLN A 77 -13.21 -16.32 -13.21
N GLN A 78 -12.68 -17.54 -13.11
CA GLN A 78 -13.49 -18.76 -12.97
C GLN A 78 -14.34 -18.75 -11.70
N ALA A 79 -13.84 -18.14 -10.62
CA ALA A 79 -14.59 -17.92 -9.38
C ALA A 79 -15.62 -16.79 -9.47
N GLY A 80 -15.76 -16.13 -10.63
CA GLY A 80 -16.75 -15.08 -10.89
C GLY A 80 -16.29 -13.66 -10.56
N TYR A 81 -15.00 -13.45 -10.26
CA TYR A 81 -14.47 -12.12 -9.98
C TYR A 81 -13.93 -11.46 -11.27
N PRO A 82 -14.22 -10.17 -11.52
CA PRO A 82 -13.67 -9.47 -12.67
C PRO A 82 -12.15 -9.24 -12.51
N LEU A 83 -11.44 -9.23 -13.64
CA LEU A 83 -10.06 -8.73 -13.69
C LEU A 83 -10.10 -7.20 -13.73
N THR A 84 -9.37 -6.53 -12.85
CA THR A 84 -9.35 -5.07 -12.69
C THR A 84 -7.97 -4.50 -12.84
#